data_AF-A0A376KX64-F1
#
_entry.id   AF-A0A376KX64-F1
#
_cell.length_a   1.000
_cell.length_b   1.000
_cell.length_c   1.000
_cell.angle_alpha   90.00
_cell.angle_beta   90.00
_cell.angle_gamma   90.00
#
_symmetry.space_group_name_H-M   'P 1'
#
loop_
_entity.id
_entity.type
_entity.pdbx_description
1 polymer ?
#
loop_
_entity_poly.entity_id
_entity_poly.type
_entity_poly.pdbx_seq_one_letter_code
_entity_poly.pdbx_strand_id
1 'polypeptide(L)' 'MQFLNMFFFDIYPYIAGAVFLIGSWLRYDYGQYTWRAASSQMLDRKGMNLASEPVPYRYSGDFCWSLLRYADAALDV' A
#
# COMPACT_ATOMS: atom_id res chain seq x y z
N MET A 1 21.91 11.20 17.38
CA MET A 1 20.94 11.16 16.27
C MET A 1 21.29 10.18 15.14
N GLN A 2 22.52 9.64 15.06
CA GLN A 2 22.90 8.68 14.01
C GLN A 2 22.20 7.31 14.14
N PHE A 3 22.05 6.80 15.36
CA PHE A 3 21.43 5.50 15.62
C PHE A 3 19.96 5.42 15.15
N LEU A 4 19.17 6.46 15.40
CA LEU A 4 17.77 6.51 14.94
C LEU A 4 17.67 6.56 13.41
N ASN A 5 18.58 7.29 12.74
CA ASN A 5 18.60 7.32 11.28
C ASN A 5 18.92 5.95 10.68
N MET A 6 19.94 5.27 11.19
CA MET A 6 20.30 3.91 10.75
C MET A 6 19.14 2.92 11.00
N PHE A 7 18.46 3.05 12.14
CA PHE A 7 17.32 2.19 12.44
C PHE A 7 16.13 2.39 11.47
N PHE A 8 15.72 3.64 11.23
CA PHE A 8 14.55 3.94 10.39
C PHE A 8 14.79 3.79 8.89
N PHE A 9 16.00 4.08 8.40
CA PHE A 9 16.27 4.10 6.96
C PHE A 9 17.02 2.86 6.47
N ASP A 10 17.83 2.20 7.30
CA ASP A 10 18.53 0.98 6.89
C ASP A 10 17.79 -0.29 7.34
N ILE A 11 17.31 -0.37 8.57
CA ILE A 11 16.79 -1.65 9.12
C ILE A 11 15.27 -1.78 8.93
N TYR A 12 14.52 -0.72 9.26
CA TYR A 12 13.06 -0.72 9.23
C TYR A 12 12.44 -1.05 7.86
N PRO A 13 12.93 -0.59 6.68
CA PRO A 13 12.28 -0.90 5.41
C PRO A 13 12.29 -2.40 5.09
N TYR A 14 13.35 -3.13 5.48
CA TYR A 14 13.42 -4.58 5.25
C TYR A 14 12.48 -5.35 6.18
N ILE A 15 12.37 -4.94 7.44
CA ILE A 15 11.42 -5.56 8.39
C ILE A 15 9.98 -5.29 7.94
N ALA A 16 9.66 -4.05 7.57
CA ALA A 16 8.34 -3.69 7.07
C ALA A 16 7.99 -4.45 5.77
N GLY A 17 8.94 -4.57 4.84
CA GLY A 17 8.76 -5.34 3.60
C GLY A 17 8.55 -6.83 3.85
N ALA A 18 9.36 -7.44 4.71
CA ALA A 18 9.24 -8.87 5.04
C ALA A 18 7.91 -9.18 5.73
N VAL A 19 7.51 -8.37 6.72
CA VAL A 19 6.23 -8.53 7.42
C VAL A 19 5.06 -8.26 6.48
N PHE A 20 5.16 -7.29 5.57
CA PHE A 20 4.12 -7.02 4.57
C PHE A 20 3.92 -8.20 3.62
N LEU A 21 5.01 -8.77 3.08
CA LEU A 21 4.92 -9.89 2.15
C LEU A 21 4.44 -11.17 2.83
N ILE A 22 5.07 -11.56 3.94
CA ILE A 22 4.72 -12.79 4.68
C ILE A 22 3.33 -12.64 5.31
N GLY A 23 3.01 -11.47 5.88
CA GLY A 23 1.71 -11.20 6.47
C GLY A 23 0.58 -11.19 5.43
N SER A 24 0.83 -10.64 4.23
CA SER A 24 -0.15 -10.69 3.13
C SER A 24 -0.35 -12.11 2.62
N TRP A 25 0.73 -12.90 2.50
CA TRP A 25 0.64 -14.31 2.11
C TRP A 25 -0.10 -15.14 3.16
N LEU A 26 0.27 -15.04 4.43
CA LEU A 26 -0.37 -15.80 5.50
C LEU A 26 -1.86 -15.43 5.62
N ARG A 27 -2.22 -14.15 5.45
CA ARG A 27 -3.63 -13.74 5.39
C ARG A 27 -4.35 -14.23 4.13
N TYR A 28 -3.65 -14.37 3.02
CA TYR A 28 -4.20 -14.92 1.78
C TYR A 28 -4.56 -16.41 1.96
N ASP A 29 -3.67 -17.23 2.53
CA ASP A 29 -3.90 -18.68 2.73
C ASP A 29 -4.90 -19.00 3.84
N TYR A 30 -4.87 -18.29 4.98
CA TYR A 30 -5.68 -18.66 6.17
C TYR A 30 -6.89 -17.74 6.41
N GLY A 31 -6.95 -16.58 5.75
CA GLY A 31 -7.87 -15.49 6.06
C GLY A 31 -8.86 -15.12 4.96
N GLN A 32 -9.17 -16.05 4.04
CA GLN A 32 -9.90 -15.76 2.80
C GLN A 32 -11.28 -15.10 3.02
N TYR A 33 -12.03 -15.46 4.06
CA TYR A 33 -13.31 -14.79 4.42
C TYR A 33 -13.16 -13.36 4.98
N THR A 34 -11.96 -12.97 5.41
CA THR A 34 -11.63 -11.63 5.89
C THR A 34 -11.09 -10.71 4.79
N TRP A 35 -10.86 -11.25 3.59
CA TRP A 35 -10.38 -10.50 2.44
C TRP A 35 -11.55 -9.94 1.64
N ARG A 36 -12.11 -8.84 2.13
CA ARG A 36 -13.21 -8.13 1.47
C ARG A 36 -13.00 -6.64 1.62
N ALA A 37 -13.46 -5.86 0.64
CA ALA A 37 -13.36 -4.40 0.62
C ALA A 37 -14.15 -3.68 1.73
N ALA A 38 -14.69 -4.44 2.71
CA ALA A 38 -15.40 -3.98 3.91
C ALA A 38 -16.26 -2.73 3.68
N SER A 39 -17.04 -2.72 2.59
CA SER A 39 -17.76 -1.53 2.17
C SER A 39 -18.85 -1.18 3.18
N SER A 40 -18.77 0.02 3.74
CA SER A 40 -19.79 0.58 4.64
C SER A 40 -20.97 1.20 3.88
N GLN A 41 -20.96 1.14 2.54
CA GLN A 41 -21.94 1.76 1.63
C GLN A 41 -23.38 1.27 1.85
N MET A 42 -23.55 0.07 2.40
CA MET A 42 -24.87 -0.47 2.73
C MET A 42 -25.45 0.14 4.01
N LEU A 43 -24.61 0.55 4.97
CA LEU A 43 -25.00 1.06 6.29
C LEU A 43 -25.28 2.56 6.26
N ASP A 44 -24.50 3.33 5.51
CA ASP A 44 -24.78 4.73 5.24
C ASP A 44 -24.43 5.04 3.78
N ARG A 45 -25.40 5.53 3.04
CA ARG A 45 -25.27 5.82 1.60
C ARG A 45 -25.05 7.31 1.35
N LYS A 46 -25.19 8.16 2.37
CA LYS A 46 -25.19 9.61 2.24
C LYS A 46 -23.76 10.11 2.00
N GLY A 47 -23.49 10.63 0.80
CA GLY A 47 -22.17 11.18 0.43
C GLY A 47 -21.12 10.14 0.03
N MET A 48 -21.38 8.84 0.18
CA MET A 48 -20.44 7.80 -0.24
C MET A 48 -20.23 7.75 -1.75
N ASN A 49 -21.21 8.13 -2.58
CA ASN A 49 -21.01 8.15 -4.04
C ASN A 49 -19.88 9.10 -4.46
N LEU A 50 -19.84 10.34 -3.93
CA LEU A 50 -18.76 11.30 -4.21
C LEU A 50 -17.41 10.92 -3.59
N ALA A 51 -17.41 10.14 -2.50
CA ALA A 51 -16.20 9.74 -1.78
C ALA A 51 -15.60 8.40 -2.26
N SER A 52 -16.44 7.48 -2.72
CA SER A 52 -16.03 6.19 -3.28
C SER A 52 -15.80 6.23 -4.78
N GLU A 53 -16.36 7.24 -5.47
CA GLU A 53 -15.99 7.55 -6.86
C GLU A 53 -14.47 7.75 -6.91
N PRO A 54 -13.75 6.89 -7.64
CA PRO A 54 -12.32 7.06 -7.79
C PRO A 54 -12.08 8.36 -8.55
N VAL A 55 -11.32 9.30 -7.98
CA VAL A 55 -10.65 10.33 -8.78
C VAL A 55 -9.69 9.56 -9.71
N PRO A 56 -10.01 9.38 -11.02
CA PRO A 56 -9.52 8.22 -11.77
C PRO A 56 -8.00 8.19 -12.03
N TYR A 57 -7.30 9.28 -11.75
CA TYR A 57 -5.91 9.50 -12.15
C TYR A 57 -4.98 9.86 -11.01
N ARG A 58 -5.48 10.26 -9.83
CA ARG A 58 -4.61 10.84 -8.80
C ARG A 58 -3.92 9.75 -8.00
N TYR A 59 -4.66 8.91 -7.28
CA TYR A 59 -4.05 7.93 -6.37
C TYR A 59 -3.39 6.73 -7.09
N SER A 60 -4.05 6.15 -8.09
CA SER A 60 -3.46 5.06 -8.89
C SER A 60 -2.32 5.56 -9.79
N GLY A 61 -2.42 6.81 -10.26
CA GLY A 61 -1.37 7.47 -11.04
C GLY A 61 -0.14 7.75 -10.19
N ASP A 62 -0.29 8.26 -8.97
CA ASP A 62 0.83 8.54 -8.05
C ASP A 62 1.59 7.25 -7.68
N PHE A 63 0.87 6.13 -7.44
CA PHE A 63 1.49 4.84 -7.18
C PHE A 63 2.26 4.30 -8.41
N CYS A 64 1.64 4.33 -9.60
CA CYS A 64 2.25 3.86 -10.84
C CYS A 64 3.46 4.74 -11.25
N TRP A 65 3.34 6.06 -11.10
CA TRP A 65 4.41 7.02 -11.40
C TRP A 65 5.56 6.95 -10.41
N SER A 66 5.28 6.69 -9.13
CA SER A 66 6.31 6.42 -8.13
C SER A 66 7.07 5.13 -8.45
N LEU A 67 6.36 4.05 -8.81
CA LEU A 67 6.97 2.79 -9.22
C LEU A 67 7.82 2.95 -10.49
N LEU A 68 7.32 3.68 -11.48
CA LEU A 68 8.04 3.96 -12.73
C LEU A 68 9.32 4.77 -12.48
N ARG A 69 9.29 5.79 -11.60
CA ARG A 69 10.50 6.54 -11.24
C ARG A 69 11.57 5.69 -10.55
N TYR A 70 11.17 4.67 -9.79
CA TYR A 70 12.12 3.72 -9.20
C TYR A 70 12.68 2.73 -10.23
N ALA A 71 11.88 2.33 -11.22
CA ALA A 71 12.32 1.45 -12.30
C ALA A 71 13.31 2.14 -13.26
N ASP A 72 13.06 3.40 -13.61
CA ASP A 72 13.93 4.21 -14.48
C ASP A 72 15.29 4.50 -13.79
N ALA A 73 15.27 4.83 -12.50
CA ALA A 73 16.47 5.04 -11.69
C ALA A 73 17.35 3.78 -11.52
N ALA A 74 16.81 2.58 -11.78
CA ALA A 74 17.56 1.32 -11.74
C ALA A 74 18.23 0.96 -13.07
N LEU A 75 17.85 1.62 -14.17
CA LEU A 75 18.36 1.38 -15.52
C LEU A 75 19.42 2.43 -15.97
N ASP A 76 19.60 3.50 -15.20
CA ASP A 76 20.61 4.55 -15.41
C ASP A 76 21.98 4.23 -14.75
N VAL A 77 22.32 2.94 -14.64
CA VAL A 77 23.64 2.43 -14.18
C VAL A 77 24.35 1.68 -15.29
#